data_AF-A0A1F4QKH8-F1
#
_entry.id   AF-A0A1F4QKH8-F1
#
_cell.length_a   1.000
_cell.length_b   1.000
_cell.length_c   1.000
_cell.angle_alpha   90.00
_cell.angle_beta   90.00
_cell.angle_gamma   90.00
#
_symmetry.space_group_name_H-M   'P 1'
#
loop_
_entity.id
_entity.type
_entity.pdbx_description
1 polymer ?
#
loop_
_entity_poly.entity_id
_entity_poly.type
_entity_poly.pdbx_seq_one_letter_code
_entity_poly.pdbx_strand_id
1 'polypeptide(L)'
;MDRPPLVLGLDLGTNSIGWALLETDKGEPSGLAGCGARIFQEAVDAQKGTPKNAKRRQARQARKLVSRRKMRRAALVNLLAHHDLLPKEPDAREALLRTLDPYLLRKRGLDEPLTLHEFGRAIFHLNQRRGFQSNRKTALGILAGHPEFAALIQAEEARKAAGAKKKKAQDDEEDEGIVMAAITEIRRAMADSGARTIGEYLFSLPQKRNRFSEQGRYTDRAMYKEEFEALWNAQAPHHPGALTDDLKVKVHDLIFSQRPLKPQKFLIGKCQFERGKKRAPWARPEAQRFRYLQDVNHLEVKDPITRMMRPLTLDQRGKIAAKLEEQETMTWGGVRKLLKLHGGETFNIEEGGKEKVIGNRTGIKLRNALPGFWDGLPPEKQEAFVEDLLSIRKKEVLLKRLRGHWGLSAEQAYAVLTQEFQPGYASLSLKAIHKLLPHLENGLNYHDACQAAGYERDDQKEIKAVDRLPLPPRLRNPVVQKCLHEVRKVVNAVIRKWGKPDLIRVELARDMKLTKKQKESLDRQNR
;
A
#
# COMPACT_ATOMS: atom_id res chain seq x y z
N MET A 1 -45.87 40.43 3.89
CA MET A 1 -44.88 41.05 3.00
C MET A 1 -43.87 39.97 2.65
N ASP A 2 -43.75 39.62 1.38
CA ASP A 2 -42.72 38.67 0.94
C ASP A 2 -41.34 39.28 1.16
N ARG A 3 -40.46 38.53 1.84
CA ARG A 3 -39.06 38.94 2.00
C ARG A 3 -38.39 38.91 0.62
N PRO A 4 -37.45 39.84 0.34
CA PRO A 4 -36.65 39.73 -0.88
C PRO A 4 -35.90 38.39 -0.91
N PRO A 5 -35.76 37.75 -2.09
CA PRO A 5 -34.95 36.54 -2.23
C PRO A 5 -33.51 36.77 -1.76
N LEU A 6 -32.95 35.77 -1.10
CA LEU A 6 -31.64 35.83 -0.46
C LEU A 6 -30.65 34.88 -1.14
N VAL A 7 -29.48 35.40 -1.53
CA VAL A 7 -28.37 34.64 -2.11
C VAL A 7 -27.19 34.64 -1.14
N LEU A 8 -26.78 33.45 -0.68
CA LEU A 8 -25.60 33.27 0.16
C LEU A 8 -24.38 32.91 -0.69
N GLY A 9 -23.42 33.82 -0.80
CA GLY A 9 -22.09 33.56 -1.33
C GLY A 9 -21.16 32.99 -0.26
N LEU A 10 -20.39 31.96 -0.60
CA LEU A 10 -19.38 31.33 0.26
C LEU A 10 -18.04 31.24 -0.49
N ASP A 11 -17.01 31.86 0.06
CA ASP A 11 -15.61 31.66 -0.33
C ASP A 11 -14.93 30.73 0.67
N LEU A 12 -14.45 29.58 0.20
CA LEU A 12 -13.95 28.49 1.04
C LEU A 12 -12.41 28.40 0.97
N GLY A 13 -11.75 28.90 2.01
CA GLY A 13 -10.31 28.73 2.22
C GLY A 13 -9.95 27.48 3.06
N THR A 14 -8.64 27.24 3.24
CA THR A 14 -8.15 26.16 4.14
C THR A 14 -8.29 26.49 5.62
N ASN A 15 -8.33 27.77 5.98
CA ASN A 15 -8.41 28.30 7.36
C ASN A 15 -9.41 29.47 7.51
N SER A 16 -10.15 29.79 6.46
CA SER A 16 -11.12 30.89 6.43
C SER A 16 -12.36 30.49 5.63
N ILE A 17 -13.51 31.06 5.98
CA ILE A 17 -14.72 31.06 5.15
C ILE A 17 -15.21 32.50 5.06
N GLY A 18 -15.09 33.11 3.88
CA GLY A 18 -15.79 34.35 3.57
C GLY A 18 -17.25 34.06 3.28
N TRP A 19 -18.17 34.88 3.80
CA TRP A 19 -19.58 34.76 3.47
C TRP A 19 -20.22 36.13 3.28
N ALA A 20 -21.14 36.22 2.33
CA ALA A 20 -21.97 37.38 2.06
C ALA A 20 -23.39 36.94 1.74
N LEU A 21 -24.37 37.60 2.33
CA LEU A 21 -25.79 37.37 2.11
C LEU A 21 -26.35 38.59 1.39
N LEU A 22 -26.77 38.39 0.14
CA LEU A 22 -27.29 39.44 -0.73
C LEU A 22 -28.81 39.30 -0.85
N GLU A 23 -29.50 40.43 -0.80
CA GLU A 23 -30.88 40.54 -1.23
C GLU A 23 -30.90 40.75 -2.74
N THR A 24 -31.79 40.07 -3.45
CA THR A 24 -31.88 40.21 -4.91
C THR A 24 -33.26 40.65 -5.35
N ASP A 25 -33.31 41.53 -6.34
CA ASP A 25 -34.53 41.87 -7.07
C ASP A 25 -34.36 41.47 -8.54
N LYS A 26 -35.31 40.71 -9.09
CA LYS A 26 -35.26 40.18 -10.47
C LYS A 26 -33.94 39.49 -10.85
N GLY A 27 -33.25 38.88 -9.88
CA GLY A 27 -31.98 38.18 -10.09
C GLY A 27 -30.72 39.04 -9.99
N GLU A 28 -30.87 40.37 -9.84
CA GLU A 28 -29.77 41.31 -9.63
C GLU A 28 -29.59 41.62 -8.13
N PRO A 29 -28.35 41.84 -7.66
CA PRO A 29 -28.10 42.28 -6.28
C PRO A 29 -28.76 43.63 -6.01
N SER A 30 -29.61 43.68 -4.98
CA SER A 30 -30.37 44.87 -4.56
C SER A 30 -29.93 45.40 -3.18
N GLY A 31 -29.32 44.55 -2.36
CA GLY A 31 -28.85 44.92 -1.03
C GLY A 31 -27.89 43.89 -0.41
N LEU A 32 -27.17 44.31 0.63
CA LEU A 32 -26.29 43.44 1.42
C LEU A 32 -26.92 43.23 2.82
N ALA A 33 -27.59 42.09 3.02
CA ALA A 33 -28.20 41.74 4.30
C ALA A 33 -27.17 41.42 5.41
N GLY A 34 -25.97 40.99 5.02
CA GLY A 34 -24.86 40.81 5.93
C GLY A 34 -23.65 40.13 5.30
N CYS A 35 -22.49 40.29 5.91
CA CYS A 35 -21.27 39.61 5.50
C CYS A 35 -20.37 39.31 6.71
N GLY A 36 -19.36 38.48 6.48
CA GLY A 36 -18.31 38.27 7.46
C GLY A 36 -17.27 37.25 7.00
N ALA A 37 -16.24 37.10 7.83
CA ALA A 37 -15.21 36.09 7.63
C ALA A 37 -15.11 35.22 8.88
N ARG A 38 -15.21 33.91 8.69
CA ARG A 38 -14.99 32.92 9.75
C ARG A 38 -13.56 32.41 9.65
N ILE A 39 -12.68 32.92 10.49
CA ILE A 39 -11.31 32.42 10.63
C ILE A 39 -11.28 31.29 11.66
N PHE A 40 -10.60 30.19 11.34
CA PHE A 40 -10.45 29.05 12.21
C PHE A 40 -9.05 28.45 12.13
N GLN A 41 -8.62 27.84 13.22
CA GLN A 41 -7.32 27.19 13.27
C GLN A 41 -7.24 26.05 12.24
N GLU A 42 -6.18 26.07 11.43
CA GLU A 42 -5.92 25.03 10.45
C GLU A 42 -5.70 23.66 11.11
N ALA A 43 -6.09 22.59 10.41
CA ALA A 43 -5.95 21.22 10.90
C ALA A 43 -4.53 20.63 10.74
N VAL A 44 -3.56 21.47 10.35
CA VAL A 44 -2.14 21.14 10.22
C VAL A 44 -1.32 21.79 11.33
N ASP A 45 -0.10 21.29 11.51
CA ASP A 45 0.90 21.91 12.38
C ASP A 45 1.48 23.17 11.69
N ALA A 46 1.48 24.31 12.39
CA ALA A 46 1.87 25.60 11.85
C ALA A 46 3.34 25.68 11.39
N GLN A 47 4.24 24.85 11.94
CA GLN A 47 5.66 24.87 11.57
C GLN A 47 5.98 23.93 10.41
N LYS A 48 5.33 22.76 10.34
CA LYS A 48 5.69 21.72 9.36
C LYS A 48 4.68 21.55 8.21
N GLY A 49 3.47 22.12 8.33
CA GLY A 49 2.37 21.90 7.39
C GLY A 49 1.89 20.44 7.36
N THR A 50 2.25 19.65 8.37
CA THR A 50 1.86 18.23 8.46
C THR A 50 0.56 18.09 9.23
N PRO A 51 -0.38 17.22 8.81
CA PRO A 51 -1.61 17.00 9.56
C PRO A 51 -1.31 16.55 11.00
N LYS A 52 -1.95 17.17 12.01
CA LYS A 52 -1.73 16.83 13.44
C LYS A 52 -1.94 15.33 13.74
N ASN A 53 -2.79 14.66 12.96
CA ASN A 53 -3.04 13.23 13.07
C ASN A 53 -1.83 12.33 12.69
N ALA A 54 -0.90 12.83 11.87
CA ALA A 54 0.30 12.10 11.44
C ALA A 54 1.34 12.00 12.55
N LYS A 55 1.67 13.13 13.21
CA LYS A 55 2.55 13.17 14.39
C LYS A 55 2.00 12.29 15.52
N ARG A 56 0.69 12.37 15.80
CA ARG A 56 0.03 11.49 16.78
C ARG A 56 0.16 10.00 16.42
N ARG A 57 0.03 9.66 15.13
CA ARG A 57 0.17 8.27 14.64
C ARG A 57 1.61 7.77 14.80
N GLN A 58 2.62 8.55 14.44
CA GLN A 58 4.04 8.22 14.63
C GLN A 58 4.38 8.03 16.11
N ALA A 59 4.00 8.98 16.97
CA ALA A 59 4.25 8.87 18.41
C ALA A 59 3.56 7.63 19.02
N ARG A 60 2.34 7.30 18.57
CA ARG A 60 1.65 6.07 18.98
C ARG A 60 2.36 4.82 18.50
N GLN A 61 2.94 4.83 17.29
CA GLN A 61 3.73 3.72 16.77
C GLN A 61 4.99 3.52 17.60
N ALA A 62 5.74 4.58 17.90
CA ALA A 62 6.92 4.54 18.76
C ALA A 62 6.60 3.97 20.15
N ARG A 63 5.53 4.45 20.80
CA ARG A 63 5.08 3.91 22.10
C ARG A 63 4.76 2.41 22.04
N LYS A 64 4.07 1.96 20.98
CA LYS A 64 3.78 0.54 20.77
C LYS A 64 5.06 -0.29 20.57
N LEU A 65 6.03 0.23 19.82
CA LEU A 65 7.32 -0.45 19.63
C LEU A 65 8.07 -0.60 20.95
N VAL A 66 8.17 0.46 21.74
CA VAL A 66 8.82 0.44 23.06
C VAL A 66 8.10 -0.52 24.01
N SER A 67 6.77 -0.42 24.14
CA SER A 67 5.97 -1.30 24.98
C SER A 67 6.15 -2.78 24.59
N ARG A 68 6.09 -3.11 23.29
CA ARG A 68 6.30 -4.48 22.81
C ARG A 68 7.72 -4.98 23.04
N ARG A 69 8.73 -4.12 22.88
CA ARG A 69 10.12 -4.46 23.19
C ARG A 69 10.27 -4.78 24.68
N LYS A 70 9.70 -3.95 25.57
CA LYS A 70 9.73 -4.16 27.02
C LYS A 70 9.03 -5.47 27.41
N MET A 71 7.81 -5.71 26.94
CA MET A 71 7.06 -6.94 27.25
C MET A 71 7.81 -8.20 26.79
N ARG A 72 8.33 -8.19 25.55
CA ARG A 72 9.10 -9.33 25.02
C ARG A 72 10.38 -9.58 25.80
N ARG A 73 11.10 -8.52 26.18
CA ARG A 73 12.31 -8.61 27.00
C ARG A 73 11.99 -9.18 28.39
N ALA A 74 10.94 -8.69 29.04
CA ALA A 74 10.51 -9.17 30.35
C ALA A 74 10.10 -10.64 30.31
N ALA A 75 9.29 -11.04 29.33
CA ALA A 75 8.89 -12.44 29.14
C ALA A 75 10.10 -13.36 28.92
N LEU A 76 11.07 -12.95 28.10
CA LEU A 76 12.30 -13.72 27.90
C LEU A 76 13.13 -13.80 29.18
N VAL A 77 13.30 -12.70 29.90
CA VAL A 77 14.05 -12.69 31.17
C VAL A 77 13.43 -13.64 32.18
N ASN A 78 12.09 -13.63 32.32
CA ASN A 78 11.39 -14.53 33.22
C ASN A 78 11.53 -15.99 32.79
N LEU A 79 11.44 -16.29 31.50
CA LEU A 79 11.62 -17.64 30.98
C LEU A 79 13.05 -18.14 31.23
N LEU A 80 14.06 -17.35 30.89
CA LEU A 80 15.46 -17.73 31.10
C LEU A 80 15.79 -17.89 32.58
N ALA A 81 15.27 -17.04 33.46
CA ALA A 81 15.48 -17.16 34.91
C ALA A 81 14.77 -18.38 35.50
N HIS A 82 13.60 -18.75 34.97
CA HIS A 82 12.88 -19.95 35.40
C HIS A 82 13.64 -21.24 35.10
N HIS A 83 14.39 -21.27 33.99
CA HIS A 83 15.22 -22.40 33.57
C HIS A 83 16.71 -22.25 33.95
N ASP A 84 17.04 -21.39 34.92
CA ASP A 84 18.40 -21.17 35.43
C ASP A 84 19.44 -20.76 34.35
N LEU A 85 18.96 -20.23 33.23
CA LEU A 85 19.78 -19.62 32.17
C LEU A 85 20.12 -18.15 32.49
N LEU A 86 19.41 -17.52 33.41
CA LEU A 86 19.79 -16.24 33.99
C LEU A 86 19.60 -16.29 35.51
N PRO A 87 20.34 -15.49 36.28
CA PRO A 87 20.10 -15.38 37.70
C PRO A 87 18.65 -14.95 38.00
N LYS A 88 18.02 -15.62 38.97
CA LYS A 88 16.69 -15.29 39.48
C LYS A 88 16.69 -13.93 40.19
N GLU A 89 17.75 -13.68 40.96
CA GLU A 89 17.96 -12.42 41.66
C GLU A 89 18.22 -11.25 40.69
N PRO A 90 17.45 -10.15 40.77
CA PRO A 90 17.57 -9.02 39.86
C PRO A 90 18.97 -8.39 39.79
N ASP A 91 19.62 -8.22 40.94
CA ASP A 91 20.93 -7.54 41.03
C ASP A 91 22.05 -8.40 40.44
N ALA A 92 22.06 -9.69 40.77
CA ALA A 92 23.00 -10.66 40.18
C ALA A 92 22.83 -10.74 38.66
N ARG A 93 21.57 -10.73 38.19
CA ARG A 93 21.27 -10.70 36.75
C ARG A 93 21.75 -9.41 36.10
N GLU A 94 21.53 -8.26 36.72
CA GLU A 94 22.00 -6.98 36.17
C GLU A 94 23.52 -6.91 36.10
N ALA A 95 24.21 -7.35 37.16
CA ALA A 95 25.67 -7.46 37.17
C ALA A 95 26.17 -8.32 36.01
N LEU A 96 25.60 -9.53 35.85
CA LEU A 96 25.94 -10.46 34.77
C LEU A 96 25.73 -9.85 33.37
N LEU A 97 24.60 -9.17 33.16
CA LEU A 97 24.28 -8.54 31.87
C LEU A 97 25.23 -7.38 31.52
N ARG A 98 25.84 -6.73 32.52
CA ARG A 98 26.80 -5.63 32.36
C ARG A 98 28.23 -6.12 32.15
N THR A 99 28.65 -7.18 32.84
CA THR A 99 30.05 -7.64 32.83
C THR A 99 30.39 -8.52 31.64
N LEU A 100 29.49 -9.42 31.25
CA LEU A 100 29.77 -10.39 30.20
C LEU A 100 29.56 -9.79 28.80
N ASP A 101 30.60 -9.81 27.95
CA ASP A 101 30.51 -9.41 26.54
C ASP A 101 29.67 -10.43 25.75
N PRO A 102 28.46 -10.06 25.31
CA PRO A 102 27.61 -11.00 24.58
C PRO A 102 28.18 -11.39 23.21
N TYR A 103 29.00 -10.56 22.57
CA TYR A 103 29.58 -10.91 21.27
C TYR A 103 30.68 -11.95 21.41
N LEU A 104 31.50 -11.85 22.46
CA LEU A 104 32.49 -12.87 22.80
C LEU A 104 31.80 -14.20 23.08
N LEU A 105 30.76 -14.21 23.91
CA LEU A 105 30.00 -15.42 24.24
C LEU A 105 29.33 -16.04 23.02
N ARG A 106 28.77 -15.23 22.11
CA ARG A 106 28.17 -15.70 20.85
C ARG A 106 29.20 -16.30 19.88
N LYS A 107 30.46 -15.87 19.93
CA LYS A 107 31.55 -16.52 19.18
C LYS A 107 32.01 -17.79 19.88
N ARG A 108 32.40 -17.69 21.14
CA ARG A 108 33.00 -18.77 21.94
C ARG A 108 32.04 -19.96 22.12
N GLY A 109 30.75 -19.70 22.29
CA GLY A 109 29.72 -20.73 22.42
C GLY A 109 29.43 -21.56 21.16
N LEU A 110 30.13 -21.31 20.05
CA LEU A 110 30.11 -22.21 18.89
C LEU A 110 31.12 -23.36 19.02
N ASP A 111 32.15 -23.18 19.84
CA ASP A 111 33.30 -24.09 19.91
C ASP A 111 33.50 -24.68 21.32
N GLU A 112 33.14 -23.92 22.36
CA GLU A 112 33.38 -24.28 23.75
C GLU A 112 32.08 -24.33 24.57
N PRO A 113 31.99 -25.21 25.59
CA PRO A 113 30.85 -25.22 26.50
C PRO A 113 30.81 -23.92 27.31
N LEU A 114 29.69 -23.20 27.23
CA LEU A 114 29.39 -22.06 28.08
C LEU A 114 28.68 -22.51 29.34
N THR A 115 28.83 -21.77 30.44
CA THR A 115 27.90 -21.95 31.58
C THR A 115 26.47 -21.58 31.18
N LEU A 116 25.45 -22.12 31.86
CA LEU A 116 24.04 -21.80 31.58
C LEU A 116 23.78 -20.29 31.58
N HIS A 117 24.39 -19.56 32.51
CA HIS A 117 24.28 -18.12 32.62
C HIS A 117 24.97 -17.34 31.49
N GLU A 118 26.12 -17.81 31.02
CA GLU A 118 26.79 -17.26 29.84
C GLU A 118 25.98 -17.51 28.57
N PHE A 119 25.43 -18.72 28.41
CA PHE A 119 24.54 -19.04 27.30
C PHE A 119 23.29 -18.16 27.32
N GLY A 120 22.64 -18.01 28.48
CA GLY A 120 21.49 -17.12 28.63
C GLY A 120 21.82 -15.65 28.34
N ARG A 121 23.04 -15.17 28.65
CA ARG A 121 23.51 -13.83 28.25
C ARG A 121 23.60 -13.67 26.73
N ALA A 122 24.13 -14.68 26.03
CA ALA A 122 24.24 -14.70 24.56
C ALA A 122 22.83 -14.67 23.92
N ILE A 123 21.93 -15.55 24.37
CA ILE A 123 20.54 -15.62 23.90
C ILE A 123 19.76 -14.34 24.19
N PHE A 124 19.91 -13.76 25.39
CA PHE A 124 19.28 -12.50 25.75
C PHE A 124 19.71 -11.34 24.83
N HIS A 125 20.96 -11.35 24.34
CA HIS A 125 21.43 -10.33 23.40
C HIS A 125 20.71 -10.39 22.04
N LEU A 126 20.40 -11.59 21.53
CA LEU A 126 19.62 -11.76 20.29
C LEU A 126 18.23 -11.10 20.40
N ASN A 127 17.61 -11.08 21.59
CA ASN A 127 16.34 -10.37 21.81
C ASN A 127 16.44 -8.85 21.67
N GLN A 128 17.57 -8.29 22.10
CA GLN A 128 17.87 -6.86 21.97
C GLN A 128 18.09 -6.48 20.51
N ARG A 129 18.73 -7.37 19.75
CA ARG A 129 19.16 -7.19 18.36
C ARG A 129 18.72 -8.39 17.49
N ARG A 130 17.46 -8.38 17.07
CA ARG A 130 16.86 -9.51 16.30
C ARG A 130 16.75 -9.28 14.79
N GLY A 131 17.54 -8.36 14.25
CA GLY A 131 17.51 -7.98 12.83
C GLY A 131 16.22 -7.32 12.33
N PHE A 132 16.32 -6.73 11.14
CA PHE A 132 15.17 -6.32 10.33
C PHE A 132 14.47 -7.57 9.81
N GLN A 133 13.14 -7.53 9.68
CA GLN A 133 12.41 -8.57 8.96
C GLN A 133 11.56 -7.84 7.93
N SER A 134 11.83 -8.08 6.65
CA SER A 134 11.03 -7.48 5.60
C SER A 134 9.59 -7.93 5.75
N ASN A 135 8.69 -6.95 5.72
CA ASN A 135 7.25 -7.20 5.66
C ASN A 135 6.75 -7.15 4.21
N ARG A 136 7.61 -6.80 3.25
CA ARG A 136 7.27 -6.96 1.85
C ARG A 136 7.07 -8.45 1.64
N LYS A 137 5.94 -8.77 1.05
CA LYS A 137 5.65 -10.11 0.55
C LYS A 137 6.51 -10.38 -0.68
N THR A 138 7.82 -10.08 -0.66
CA THR A 138 8.73 -10.65 -1.65
C THR A 138 8.54 -12.17 -1.56
N ALA A 139 8.23 -12.81 -2.68
CA ALA A 139 8.15 -14.29 -2.78
C ALA A 139 9.18 -15.01 -1.94
N LEU A 140 10.40 -14.48 -2.02
CA LEU A 140 11.61 -14.98 -1.41
C LEU A 140 11.47 -15.22 0.10
N GLY A 141 10.87 -14.32 0.89
CA GLY A 141 10.91 -14.46 2.35
C GLY A 141 10.12 -15.64 2.95
N ILE A 142 9.08 -16.14 2.26
CA ILE A 142 8.31 -17.32 2.70
C ILE A 142 8.82 -18.58 1.99
N LEU A 143 9.33 -18.45 0.76
CA LEU A 143 9.86 -19.57 -0.02
C LEU A 143 11.29 -19.95 0.41
N ALA A 144 12.07 -19.02 0.98
CA ALA A 144 13.44 -19.26 1.44
C ALA A 144 13.56 -20.24 2.62
N GLY A 145 12.47 -20.47 3.36
CA GLY A 145 12.42 -21.49 4.41
C GLY A 145 12.05 -22.89 3.91
N HIS A 146 11.71 -23.04 2.63
CA HIS A 146 11.37 -24.32 2.01
C HIS A 146 12.59 -24.82 1.22
N PRO A 147 13.21 -25.95 1.61
CA PRO A 147 14.40 -26.48 0.93
C PRO A 147 14.21 -26.67 -0.58
N GLU A 148 13.00 -27.01 -1.01
CA GLU A 148 12.62 -27.23 -2.41
C GLU A 148 12.74 -25.97 -3.30
N PHE A 149 12.73 -24.76 -2.75
CA PHE A 149 12.84 -23.50 -3.52
C PHE A 149 14.22 -22.85 -3.44
N ALA A 150 15.15 -23.39 -2.66
CA ALA A 150 16.46 -22.77 -2.42
C ALA A 150 17.25 -22.52 -3.72
N ALA A 151 17.29 -23.50 -4.63
CA ALA A 151 17.96 -23.38 -5.91
C ALA A 151 17.32 -22.33 -6.84
N LEU A 152 15.98 -22.26 -6.87
CA LEU A 152 15.23 -21.28 -7.67
C LEU A 152 15.46 -19.85 -7.16
N ILE A 153 15.52 -19.68 -5.84
CA ILE A 153 15.81 -18.41 -5.18
C ILE A 153 17.21 -17.93 -5.56
N GLN A 154 18.22 -18.79 -5.43
CA GLN A 154 19.61 -18.46 -5.79
C GLN A 154 19.73 -18.08 -7.27
N ALA A 155 19.08 -18.82 -8.17
CA ALA A 155 19.09 -18.52 -9.60
C ALA A 155 18.41 -17.18 -9.94
N GLU A 156 17.30 -16.84 -9.28
CA GLU A 156 16.60 -15.58 -9.48
C GLU A 156 17.39 -14.38 -8.92
N GLU A 157 18.02 -14.54 -7.75
CA GLU A 157 18.91 -13.52 -7.17
C GLU A 157 20.14 -13.26 -8.06
N ALA A 158 20.75 -14.32 -8.61
CA ALA A 158 21.85 -14.20 -9.56
C ALA A 158 21.43 -13.45 -10.84
N ARG A 159 20.25 -13.78 -11.40
CA ARG A 159 19.69 -13.06 -12.58
C ARG A 159 19.41 -11.59 -12.28
N LYS A 160 18.87 -11.26 -11.10
CA LYS A 160 18.62 -9.87 -10.69
C LYS A 160 19.91 -9.08 -10.48
N ALA A 161 20.94 -9.72 -9.92
CA ALA A 161 22.26 -9.12 -9.77
C ALA A 161 22.91 -8.80 -11.13
N ALA A 162 22.73 -9.67 -12.14
CA ALA A 162 23.26 -9.46 -13.49
C ALA A 162 22.47 -8.41 -14.32
N GLY A 163 21.23 -8.09 -13.95
CA GLY A 163 20.29 -7.33 -14.79
C GLY A 163 19.95 -5.90 -14.36
N ALA A 164 20.74 -5.26 -13.48
CA ALA A 164 20.38 -3.98 -12.86
C ALA A 164 20.35 -2.78 -13.84
N LYS A 165 19.27 -2.62 -14.62
CA LYS A 165 18.88 -1.32 -15.18
C LYS A 165 17.97 -0.59 -14.19
N LYS A 166 18.43 0.57 -13.71
CA LYS A 166 17.70 1.50 -12.83
C LYS A 166 16.35 1.88 -13.47
N LYS A 167 15.24 1.32 -12.98
CA LYS A 167 13.91 1.95 -13.11
C LYS A 167 13.71 2.84 -11.88
N LYS A 168 13.22 4.06 -12.11
CA LYS A 168 12.89 5.04 -11.07
C LYS A 168 11.76 4.47 -10.20
N ALA A 169 12.12 4.02 -9.00
CA ALA A 169 11.20 3.43 -8.04
C ALA A 169 10.43 4.53 -7.29
N GLN A 170 9.33 4.17 -6.64
CA GLN A 170 8.65 5.07 -5.67
C GLN A 170 9.53 5.25 -4.42
N ASP A 171 9.47 6.42 -3.74
CA ASP A 171 10.28 6.75 -2.55
C ASP A 171 10.35 5.58 -1.51
N ASP A 172 9.23 4.90 -1.23
CA ASP A 172 9.19 3.76 -0.28
C ASP A 172 9.90 2.49 -0.79
N GLU A 173 9.94 2.26 -2.12
CA GLU A 173 10.65 1.14 -2.74
C GLU A 173 12.16 1.36 -2.75
N GLU A 174 12.58 2.61 -2.94
CA GLU A 174 13.97 3.06 -2.94
C GLU A 174 14.61 2.85 -1.55
N ASP A 175 13.93 3.29 -0.48
CA ASP A 175 14.42 3.19 0.90
C ASP A 175 14.66 1.73 1.35
N GLU A 176 13.75 0.80 1.04
CA GLU A 176 13.97 -0.62 1.41
C GLU A 176 14.87 -1.36 0.41
N GLY A 177 15.01 -0.88 -0.84
CA GLY A 177 16.05 -1.34 -1.75
C GLY A 177 17.45 -1.09 -1.19
N ILE A 178 17.66 0.07 -0.56
CA ILE A 178 18.89 0.41 0.17
C ILE A 178 19.13 -0.56 1.34
N VAL A 179 18.08 -0.84 2.13
CA VAL A 179 18.17 -1.79 3.26
C VAL A 179 18.56 -3.19 2.79
N MET A 180 17.95 -3.69 1.71
CA MET A 180 18.24 -5.03 1.18
C MET A 180 19.64 -5.12 0.58
N ALA A 181 20.09 -4.09 -0.15
CA ALA A 181 21.45 -4.04 -0.67
C ALA A 181 22.48 -4.13 0.47
N ALA A 182 22.28 -3.36 1.54
CA ALA A 182 23.14 -3.40 2.71
C ALA A 182 23.12 -4.75 3.45
N ILE A 183 21.97 -5.44 3.49
CA ILE A 183 21.88 -6.81 4.04
C ILE A 183 22.73 -7.77 3.21
N THR A 184 22.67 -7.68 1.88
CA THR A 184 23.47 -8.52 0.96
C THR A 184 24.96 -8.25 1.14
N GLU A 185 25.36 -6.98 1.29
CA GLU A 185 26.75 -6.61 1.58
C GLU A 185 27.25 -7.23 2.90
N ILE A 186 26.42 -7.22 3.95
CA ILE A 186 26.79 -7.90 5.21
C ILE A 186 26.96 -9.40 4.99
N ARG A 187 26.06 -10.07 4.24
CA ARG A 187 26.21 -11.52 3.98
C ARG A 187 27.50 -11.83 3.23
N ARG A 188 27.89 -11.00 2.26
CA ARG A 188 29.18 -11.13 1.56
C ARG A 188 30.35 -10.92 2.51
N ALA A 189 30.34 -9.83 3.28
CA ALA A 189 31.41 -9.56 4.23
C ALA A 189 31.56 -10.64 5.31
N MET A 190 30.46 -11.28 5.74
CA MET A 190 30.50 -12.45 6.61
C MET A 190 31.24 -13.62 5.93
N ALA A 191 30.87 -13.95 4.70
CA ALA A 191 31.50 -15.02 3.92
C ALA A 191 33.00 -14.74 3.67
N ASP A 192 33.33 -13.52 3.26
CA ASP A 192 34.72 -13.10 2.99
C ASP A 192 35.59 -13.14 4.26
N SER A 193 34.99 -12.88 5.42
CA SER A 193 35.68 -12.96 6.73
C SER A 193 35.80 -14.38 7.28
N GLY A 194 35.17 -15.38 6.64
CA GLY A 194 35.10 -16.75 7.15
C GLY A 194 34.23 -16.91 8.40
N ALA A 195 33.42 -15.92 8.77
CA ALA A 195 32.57 -15.98 9.96
C ALA A 195 31.37 -16.90 9.73
N ARG A 196 31.14 -17.84 10.65
CA ARG A 196 30.01 -18.80 10.56
C ARG A 196 28.68 -18.15 10.89
N THR A 197 28.69 -17.16 11.77
CA THR A 197 27.48 -16.49 12.26
C THR A 197 27.64 -14.97 12.31
N ILE A 198 26.50 -14.26 12.37
CA ILE A 198 26.52 -12.80 12.49
C ILE A 198 27.12 -12.34 13.84
N GLY A 199 27.02 -13.15 14.91
CA GLY A 199 27.68 -12.86 16.18
C GLY A 199 29.19 -12.87 16.07
N GLU A 200 29.74 -13.90 15.42
CA GLU A 200 31.17 -14.04 15.16
C GLU A 200 31.71 -12.92 14.26
N TYR A 201 31.00 -12.60 13.18
CA TYR A 201 31.34 -11.46 12.32
C TYR A 201 31.30 -10.12 13.07
N LEU A 202 30.24 -9.86 13.85
CA LEU A 202 30.15 -8.61 14.59
C LEU A 202 31.20 -8.52 15.71
N PHE A 203 31.67 -9.66 16.24
CA PHE A 203 32.76 -9.68 17.21
C PHE A 203 34.11 -9.29 16.60
N SER A 204 34.37 -9.68 15.34
CA SER A 204 35.63 -9.35 14.65
C SER A 204 35.77 -7.87 14.29
N LEU A 205 34.66 -7.11 14.31
CA LEU A 205 34.67 -5.71 13.94
C LEU A 205 35.17 -4.80 15.08
N PRO A 206 35.96 -3.76 14.75
CA PRO A 206 36.48 -2.80 15.74
C PRO A 206 35.38 -1.97 16.41
N GLN A 207 34.23 -1.78 15.75
CA GLN A 207 33.05 -1.15 16.34
C GLN A 207 31.85 -2.11 16.34
N LYS A 208 31.56 -2.68 17.51
CA LYS A 208 30.47 -3.65 17.70
C LYS A 208 29.06 -3.03 17.76
N ARG A 209 28.90 -1.73 18.10
CA ARG A 209 27.64 -1.17 18.65
C ARG A 209 26.97 0.01 17.90
N ASN A 210 27.68 1.09 17.54
CA ASN A 210 27.04 2.41 17.49
C ASN A 210 26.83 3.08 16.12
N ARG A 211 27.33 2.54 15.01
CA ARG A 211 27.15 3.22 13.71
C ARG A 211 26.58 2.37 12.58
N PHE A 212 26.19 1.12 12.84
CA PHE A 212 25.67 0.26 11.76
C PHE A 212 24.51 0.92 10.99
N SER A 213 23.47 1.43 11.68
CA SER A 213 22.37 2.11 10.98
C SER A 213 22.74 3.49 10.42
N GLU A 214 23.70 4.21 11.03
CA GLU A 214 24.16 5.53 10.58
C GLU A 214 25.13 5.45 9.39
N GLN A 215 25.79 4.31 9.22
CA GLN A 215 26.64 3.94 8.08
C GLN A 215 25.87 3.13 7.01
N GLY A 216 24.54 3.01 7.13
CA GLY A 216 23.71 2.30 6.17
C GLY A 216 23.82 0.77 6.20
N ARG A 217 24.41 0.17 7.24
CA ARG A 217 24.56 -1.28 7.42
C ARG A 217 23.35 -1.89 8.16
N TYR A 218 22.65 -2.82 7.51
CA TYR A 218 21.44 -3.45 8.03
C TYR A 218 21.62 -4.97 8.16
N THR A 219 21.28 -5.54 9.32
CA THR A 219 21.30 -7.00 9.54
C THR A 219 19.89 -7.59 9.40
N ASP A 220 19.77 -8.72 8.71
CA ASP A 220 18.51 -9.44 8.54
C ASP A 220 18.20 -10.39 9.70
N ARG A 221 16.92 -10.67 9.96
CA ARG A 221 16.46 -11.58 11.02
C ARG A 221 16.87 -13.02 10.75
N ALA A 222 17.00 -13.45 9.50
CA ALA A 222 17.44 -14.80 9.17
C ALA A 222 18.85 -15.08 9.73
N MET A 223 19.79 -14.14 9.61
CA MET A 223 21.15 -14.26 10.16
C MET A 223 21.16 -14.58 11.66
N TYR A 224 20.26 -13.96 12.43
CA TYR A 224 20.16 -14.19 13.88
C TYR A 224 19.43 -15.50 14.22
N LYS A 225 18.53 -15.97 13.35
CA LYS A 225 17.91 -17.29 13.50
C LYS A 225 18.92 -18.40 13.21
N GLU A 226 19.67 -18.27 12.11
CA GLU A 226 20.78 -19.15 11.74
C GLU A 226 21.78 -19.26 12.90
N GLU A 227 22.18 -18.12 13.49
CA GLU A 227 23.04 -18.09 14.67
C GLU A 227 22.41 -18.72 15.92
N PHE A 228 21.12 -18.44 16.20
CA PHE A 228 20.42 -19.03 17.33
C PHE A 228 20.43 -20.56 17.25
N GLU A 229 20.15 -21.11 16.07
CA GLU A 229 20.19 -22.55 15.81
C GLU A 229 21.60 -23.11 16.00
N ALA A 230 22.63 -22.46 15.45
CA ALA A 230 24.02 -22.89 15.60
C ALA A 230 24.46 -22.91 17.07
N LEU A 231 24.17 -21.85 17.83
CA LEU A 231 24.48 -21.76 19.25
C LEU A 231 23.73 -22.82 20.06
N TRP A 232 22.43 -23.02 19.80
CA TRP A 232 21.65 -24.01 20.53
C TRP A 232 22.16 -25.43 20.27
N ASN A 233 22.45 -25.76 19.02
CA ASN A 233 22.93 -27.08 18.63
C ASN A 233 24.33 -27.37 19.18
N ALA A 234 25.21 -26.37 19.27
CA ALA A 234 26.52 -26.51 19.88
C ALA A 234 26.44 -26.70 21.41
N GLN A 235 25.51 -26.01 22.08
CA GLN A 235 25.46 -25.98 23.54
C GLN A 235 24.56 -27.05 24.17
N ALA A 236 23.52 -27.50 23.49
CA ALA A 236 22.58 -28.49 24.03
C ALA A 236 23.24 -29.81 24.49
N PRO A 237 24.23 -30.39 23.77
CA PRO A 237 24.93 -31.59 24.22
C PRO A 237 25.69 -31.42 25.54
N HIS A 238 26.12 -30.20 25.87
CA HIS A 238 26.87 -29.91 27.10
C HIS A 238 25.97 -29.67 28.32
N HIS A 239 24.67 -29.46 28.11
CA HIS A 239 23.70 -29.17 29.16
C HIS A 239 22.44 -30.05 29.02
N PRO A 240 22.58 -31.38 29.06
CA PRO A 240 21.45 -32.29 28.93
C PRO A 240 20.43 -32.04 30.05
N GLY A 241 19.15 -31.98 29.69
CA GLY A 241 18.04 -31.71 30.62
C GLY A 241 17.74 -30.23 30.87
N ALA A 242 18.72 -29.33 30.74
CA ALA A 242 18.48 -27.88 30.84
C ALA A 242 18.10 -27.25 29.48
N LEU A 243 18.80 -27.63 28.40
CA LEU A 243 18.58 -27.12 27.04
C LEU A 243 17.69 -28.06 26.22
N THR A 244 16.40 -28.13 26.56
CA THR A 244 15.42 -29.00 25.90
C THR A 244 14.86 -28.39 24.60
N ASP A 245 14.35 -29.24 23.70
CA ASP A 245 13.72 -28.79 22.45
C ASP A 245 12.45 -27.95 22.70
N ASP A 246 11.67 -28.26 23.73
CA ASP A 246 10.52 -27.46 24.13
C ASP A 246 10.94 -26.05 24.56
N LEU A 247 12.04 -25.94 25.32
CA LEU A 247 12.59 -24.65 25.71
C LEU A 247 13.13 -23.89 24.49
N LYS A 248 13.79 -24.57 23.55
CA LYS A 248 14.29 -24.00 22.29
C LYS A 248 13.18 -23.28 21.54
N VAL A 249 12.05 -23.95 21.34
CA VAL A 249 10.88 -23.41 20.63
C VAL A 249 10.33 -22.17 21.35
N LYS A 250 10.15 -22.25 22.67
CA LYS A 250 9.65 -21.13 23.49
C LYS A 250 10.56 -19.90 23.42
N VAL A 251 11.87 -20.11 23.55
CA VAL A 251 12.88 -19.04 23.48
C VAL A 251 12.94 -18.43 22.08
N HIS A 252 12.99 -19.26 21.04
CA HIS A 252 12.99 -18.83 19.65
C HIS A 252 11.76 -17.95 19.34
N ASP A 253 10.57 -18.40 19.70
CA ASP A 253 9.33 -17.67 19.47
C ASP A 253 9.29 -16.35 20.25
N LEU A 254 9.76 -16.34 21.49
CA LEU A 254 9.88 -15.12 22.27
C LEU A 254 10.85 -14.12 21.64
N ILE A 255 11.94 -14.55 21.02
CA ILE A 255 12.90 -13.64 20.38
C ILE A 255 12.36 -13.12 19.05
N PHE A 256 11.91 -14.00 18.16
CA PHE A 256 11.71 -13.67 16.74
C PHE A 256 10.27 -13.36 16.35
N SER A 257 9.27 -13.71 17.18
CA SER A 257 7.87 -13.45 16.85
C SER A 257 7.57 -11.96 16.71
N GLN A 258 6.73 -11.63 15.74
CA GLN A 258 6.16 -10.30 15.56
C GLN A 258 4.68 -10.40 15.22
N ARG A 259 3.88 -9.50 15.78
CA ARG A 259 2.44 -9.48 15.50
C ARG A 259 2.20 -9.24 14.00
N PRO A 260 1.26 -9.96 13.38
CA PRO A 260 0.94 -9.76 11.97
C PRO A 260 0.41 -8.35 11.71
N LEU A 261 0.59 -7.88 10.48
CA LEU A 261 0.03 -6.61 10.03
C LEU A 261 -1.51 -6.64 10.12
N LYS A 262 -2.09 -5.53 10.60
CA LYS A 262 -3.54 -5.42 10.71
C LYS A 262 -4.19 -5.45 9.31
N PRO A 263 -5.26 -6.23 9.09
CA PRO A 263 -6.00 -6.18 7.84
C PRO A 263 -6.55 -4.79 7.56
N GLN A 264 -6.23 -4.24 6.39
CA GLN A 264 -6.72 -2.93 5.94
C GLN A 264 -7.99 -3.03 5.08
N LYS A 265 -8.68 -4.18 5.06
CA LYS A 265 -9.88 -4.41 4.22
C LYS A 265 -11.01 -3.40 4.50
N PHE A 266 -11.06 -2.81 5.69
CA PHE A 266 -12.05 -1.79 6.06
C PHE A 266 -11.75 -0.41 5.46
N LEU A 267 -10.55 -0.19 4.93
CA LEU A 267 -10.17 1.06 4.24
C LEU A 267 -10.57 1.07 2.76
N ILE A 268 -11.01 -0.06 2.22
CA ILE A 268 -11.47 -0.16 0.83
C ILE A 268 -12.81 0.58 0.73
N GLY A 269 -12.92 1.48 -0.25
CA GLY A 269 -14.16 2.21 -0.51
C GLY A 269 -15.30 1.28 -0.92
N LYS A 270 -16.53 1.74 -0.72
CA LYS A 270 -17.74 1.07 -1.20
C LYS A 270 -18.02 1.45 -2.65
N CYS A 271 -18.73 0.57 -3.35
CA CYS A 271 -19.27 0.88 -4.68
C CYS A 271 -20.40 1.91 -4.55
N GLN A 272 -20.51 2.82 -5.51
CA GLN A 272 -21.56 3.84 -5.54
C GLN A 272 -22.95 3.26 -5.84
N PHE A 273 -23.01 2.25 -6.71
CA PHE A 273 -24.23 1.55 -7.09
C PHE A 273 -24.57 0.45 -6.09
N GLU A 274 -23.62 -0.44 -5.82
CA GLU A 274 -23.78 -1.57 -4.90
C GLU A 274 -23.26 -1.19 -3.50
N ARG A 275 -24.01 -0.35 -2.75
CA ARG A 275 -23.56 0.26 -1.47
C ARG A 275 -23.14 -0.74 -0.37
N GLY A 276 -23.56 -2.00 -0.46
CA GLY A 276 -23.12 -3.10 0.43
C GLY A 276 -21.79 -3.74 0.03
N LYS A 277 -21.29 -3.49 -1.19
CA LYS A 277 -20.12 -4.15 -1.77
C LYS A 277 -18.91 -3.22 -1.81
N LYS A 278 -17.73 -3.81 -1.66
CA LYS A 278 -16.44 -3.11 -1.75
C LYS A 278 -16.01 -2.97 -3.21
N ARG A 279 -15.23 -1.93 -3.49
CA ARG A 279 -14.60 -1.70 -4.78
C ARG A 279 -13.71 -2.88 -5.19
N ALA A 280 -13.71 -3.21 -6.48
CA ALA A 280 -12.93 -4.30 -7.06
C ALA A 280 -11.44 -3.96 -7.10
N PRO A 281 -10.53 -4.89 -6.78
CA PRO A 281 -9.10 -4.68 -7.00
C PRO A 281 -8.77 -4.48 -8.49
N TRP A 282 -7.82 -3.60 -8.83
CA TRP A 282 -7.38 -3.43 -10.23
C TRP A 282 -6.69 -4.65 -10.81
N ALA A 283 -6.18 -5.54 -9.97
CA ALA A 283 -5.58 -6.80 -10.39
C ALA A 283 -6.58 -7.81 -10.98
N ARG A 284 -7.89 -7.62 -10.78
CA ARG A 284 -8.95 -8.48 -11.32
C ARG A 284 -9.03 -8.34 -12.85
N PRO A 285 -9.07 -9.42 -13.64
CA PRO A 285 -9.25 -9.35 -15.10
C PRO A 285 -10.44 -8.49 -15.49
N GLU A 286 -11.58 -8.66 -14.82
CA GLU A 286 -12.83 -7.95 -15.07
C GLU A 286 -12.67 -6.44 -14.86
N ALA A 287 -11.90 -6.04 -13.84
CA ALA A 287 -11.61 -4.64 -13.59
C ALA A 287 -10.67 -4.05 -14.65
N GLN A 288 -9.73 -4.84 -15.19
CA GLN A 288 -8.85 -4.39 -16.27
C GLN A 288 -9.63 -4.23 -17.58
N ARG A 289 -10.52 -5.18 -17.91
CA ARG A 289 -11.48 -5.08 -19.01
C ARG A 289 -12.34 -3.83 -18.89
N PHE A 290 -12.98 -3.66 -17.74
CA PHE A 290 -13.80 -2.49 -17.44
C PHE A 290 -13.04 -1.18 -17.67
N ARG A 291 -11.78 -1.09 -17.26
CA ARG A 291 -10.96 0.11 -17.47
C ARG A 291 -10.72 0.39 -18.94
N TYR A 292 -10.19 -0.58 -19.68
CA TYR A 292 -9.80 -0.30 -21.05
C TYR A 292 -11.00 -0.18 -21.98
N LEU A 293 -12.12 -0.88 -21.74
CA LEU A 293 -13.34 -0.73 -22.54
C LEU A 293 -13.95 0.66 -22.40
N GLN A 294 -13.90 1.25 -21.19
CA GLN A 294 -14.29 2.65 -21.00
C GLN A 294 -13.42 3.61 -21.81
N ASP A 295 -12.10 3.38 -21.81
CA ASP A 295 -11.18 4.18 -22.61
C ASP A 295 -11.50 4.02 -24.10
N VAL A 296 -11.59 2.78 -24.59
CA VAL A 296 -11.81 2.45 -26.01
C VAL A 296 -13.14 2.96 -26.54
N ASN A 297 -14.23 2.83 -25.76
CA ASN A 297 -15.55 3.30 -26.20
C ASN A 297 -15.68 4.82 -26.22
N HIS A 298 -14.82 5.51 -25.48
CA HIS A 298 -14.71 6.97 -25.50
C HIS A 298 -13.66 7.47 -26.51
N LEU A 299 -12.96 6.59 -27.24
CA LEU A 299 -11.99 7.04 -28.23
C LEU A 299 -12.68 7.68 -29.43
N GLU A 300 -12.24 8.91 -29.69
CA GLU A 300 -12.56 9.66 -30.90
C GLU A 300 -11.24 10.07 -31.57
N VAL A 301 -11.24 10.03 -32.90
CA VAL A 301 -10.10 10.40 -33.73
C VAL A 301 -10.34 11.79 -34.29
N LYS A 302 -9.33 12.65 -34.15
CA LYS A 302 -9.30 13.98 -34.72
C LYS A 302 -8.67 13.94 -36.09
N ASP A 303 -9.38 14.46 -37.07
CA ASP A 303 -8.82 14.67 -38.40
C ASP A 303 -7.83 15.87 -38.37
N PRO A 304 -6.61 15.71 -38.89
CA PRO A 304 -5.59 16.76 -38.86
C PRO A 304 -5.95 18.00 -39.70
N ILE A 305 -6.76 17.84 -40.75
CA ILE A 305 -7.15 18.89 -41.69
C ILE A 305 -8.44 19.55 -41.22
N THR A 306 -9.51 18.78 -41.08
CA THR A 306 -10.85 19.31 -40.76
C THR A 306 -10.99 19.67 -39.27
N ARG A 307 -10.08 19.17 -38.42
CA ARG A 307 -10.11 19.30 -36.95
C ARG A 307 -11.38 18.72 -36.31
N MET A 308 -12.20 18.00 -37.07
CA MET A 308 -13.41 17.36 -36.58
C MET A 308 -13.07 16.05 -35.86
N MET A 309 -13.85 15.75 -34.82
CA MET A 309 -13.78 14.49 -34.09
C MET A 309 -14.75 13.49 -34.69
N ARG A 310 -14.28 12.26 -34.91
CA ARG A 310 -15.14 11.14 -35.31
C ARG A 310 -14.98 9.97 -34.33
N PRO A 311 -16.07 9.28 -33.97
CA PRO A 311 -16.00 8.09 -33.15
C PRO A 311 -15.34 6.93 -33.91
N LEU A 312 -14.66 6.03 -33.19
CA LEU A 312 -14.21 4.76 -33.76
C LEU A 312 -15.39 3.82 -34.03
N THR A 313 -15.30 3.03 -35.10
CA THR A 313 -16.28 1.98 -35.41
C THR A 313 -16.18 0.80 -34.42
N LEU A 314 -17.23 -0.02 -34.32
CA LEU A 314 -17.23 -1.21 -33.45
C LEU A 314 -16.09 -2.19 -33.79
N ASP A 315 -15.79 -2.41 -35.08
CA ASP A 315 -14.67 -3.25 -35.51
C ASP A 315 -13.31 -2.67 -35.07
N GLN A 316 -13.11 -1.35 -35.22
CA GLN A 316 -11.88 -0.69 -34.77
C GLN A 316 -11.71 -0.80 -33.25
N ARG A 317 -12.79 -0.60 -32.50
CA ARG A 317 -12.80 -0.76 -31.04
C ARG A 317 -12.48 -2.20 -30.63
N GLY A 318 -13.09 -3.18 -31.31
CA GLY A 318 -12.84 -4.61 -31.10
C GLY A 318 -11.37 -5.00 -31.32
N LYS A 319 -10.75 -4.50 -32.39
CA LYS A 319 -9.31 -4.71 -32.67
C LYS A 319 -8.42 -4.17 -31.55
N ILE A 320 -8.71 -2.96 -31.04
CA ILE A 320 -7.98 -2.39 -29.91
C ILE A 320 -8.18 -3.23 -28.65
N ALA A 321 -9.43 -3.59 -28.32
CA ALA A 321 -9.76 -4.37 -27.14
C ALA A 321 -9.05 -5.75 -27.15
N ALA A 322 -9.08 -6.46 -28.28
CA ALA A 322 -8.36 -7.72 -28.45
C ALA A 322 -6.86 -7.54 -28.25
N LYS A 323 -6.27 -6.46 -28.79
CA LYS A 323 -4.83 -6.23 -28.61
C LYS A 323 -4.44 -5.88 -27.17
N LEU A 324 -5.33 -5.20 -26.45
CA LEU A 324 -5.12 -4.85 -25.03
C LEU A 324 -5.23 -6.05 -24.10
N GLU A 325 -5.85 -7.15 -24.53
CA GLU A 325 -5.79 -8.43 -23.81
C GLU A 325 -4.41 -9.10 -23.93
N GLU A 326 -3.65 -8.80 -24.99
CA GLU A 326 -2.33 -9.35 -25.28
C GLU A 326 -1.17 -8.43 -24.88
N GLN A 327 -1.43 -7.24 -24.33
CA GLN A 327 -0.39 -6.28 -24.00
C GLN A 327 -0.65 -5.55 -22.68
N GLU A 328 0.42 -5.28 -21.92
CA GLU A 328 0.30 -4.53 -20.67
C GLU A 328 -0.13 -3.07 -20.89
N THR A 329 0.34 -2.48 -21.99
CA THR A 329 0.06 -1.11 -22.42
C THR A 329 0.24 -0.98 -23.92
N MET A 330 -0.52 -0.09 -24.55
CA MET A 330 -0.37 0.28 -25.96
C MET A 330 -0.16 1.80 -26.08
N THR A 331 0.88 2.21 -26.80
CA THR A 331 1.14 3.63 -27.11
C THR A 331 0.17 4.12 -28.19
N TRP A 332 -0.09 5.42 -28.26
CA TRP A 332 -0.96 5.99 -29.31
C TRP A 332 -0.43 5.75 -30.73
N GLY A 333 0.89 5.76 -30.91
CA GLY A 333 1.51 5.33 -32.17
C GLY A 333 1.20 3.86 -32.51
N GLY A 334 1.17 2.98 -31.51
CA GLY A 334 0.72 1.59 -31.66
C GLY A 334 -0.76 1.48 -32.05
N VAL A 335 -1.63 2.30 -31.43
CA VAL A 335 -3.06 2.38 -31.78
C VAL A 335 -3.24 2.82 -33.23
N ARG A 336 -2.55 3.90 -33.66
CA ARG A 336 -2.58 4.38 -35.06
C ARG A 336 -2.15 3.30 -36.04
N LYS A 337 -1.05 2.61 -35.75
CA LYS A 337 -0.54 1.51 -36.60
C LYS A 337 -1.53 0.35 -36.71
N LEU A 338 -2.17 -0.02 -35.59
CA LEU A 338 -3.15 -1.10 -35.55
C LEU A 338 -4.40 -0.77 -36.39
N LEU A 339 -4.85 0.48 -36.32
CA LEU A 339 -6.03 0.96 -37.05
C LEU A 339 -5.73 1.44 -38.47
N LYS A 340 -4.47 1.43 -38.90
CA LYS A 340 -3.99 1.98 -40.18
C LYS A 340 -4.37 3.46 -40.38
N LEU A 341 -4.29 4.23 -39.30
CA LEU A 341 -4.56 5.68 -39.28
C LEU A 341 -3.33 6.47 -39.73
N HIS A 342 -3.56 7.69 -40.23
CA HIS A 342 -2.51 8.61 -40.62
C HIS A 342 -1.74 9.12 -39.38
N GLY A 343 -0.45 9.42 -39.54
CA GLY A 343 0.42 9.84 -38.42
C GLY A 343 -0.01 11.15 -37.75
N GLY A 344 -0.72 12.02 -38.49
CA GLY A 344 -1.27 13.28 -37.98
C GLY A 344 -2.62 13.17 -37.26
N GLU A 345 -3.28 12.01 -37.28
CA GLU A 345 -4.53 11.79 -36.54
C GLU A 345 -4.25 11.61 -35.04
N THR A 346 -4.87 12.44 -34.20
CA THR A 346 -4.73 12.40 -32.73
C THR A 346 -6.01 11.90 -32.07
N PHE A 347 -5.91 11.36 -30.85
CA PHE A 347 -7.09 10.92 -30.09
C PHE A 347 -7.50 11.98 -29.05
N ASN A 348 -8.81 12.10 -28.76
CA ASN A 348 -9.31 12.96 -27.69
C ASN A 348 -8.63 12.71 -26.33
N ILE A 349 -8.42 11.44 -25.98
CA ILE A 349 -7.78 11.04 -24.73
C ILE A 349 -6.26 11.33 -24.75
N GLU A 350 -5.63 11.31 -25.93
CA GLU A 350 -4.21 11.69 -26.12
C GLU A 350 -4.02 13.19 -25.89
N GLU A 351 -4.91 14.04 -26.44
CA GLU A 351 -4.90 15.49 -26.19
C GLU A 351 -5.17 15.84 -24.72
N GLY A 352 -5.91 14.98 -24.01
CA GLY A 352 -6.15 15.06 -22.56
C GLY A 352 -4.94 14.71 -21.67
N GLY A 353 -3.75 14.47 -22.26
CA GLY A 353 -2.50 14.26 -21.52
C GLY A 353 -2.24 12.82 -21.08
N LYS A 354 -3.07 11.85 -21.51
CA LYS A 354 -2.79 10.43 -21.25
C LYS A 354 -1.77 9.94 -22.27
N GLU A 355 -0.65 9.36 -21.83
CA GLU A 355 0.43 8.94 -22.74
C GLU A 355 0.17 7.60 -23.46
N LYS A 356 -0.62 6.71 -22.84
CA LYS A 356 -0.84 5.33 -23.32
C LYS A 356 -2.12 4.72 -22.77
N VAL A 357 -2.66 3.75 -23.50
CA VAL A 357 -3.78 2.92 -23.06
C VAL A 357 -3.24 1.74 -22.25
N ILE A 358 -3.89 1.41 -21.14
CA ILE A 358 -3.45 0.34 -20.23
C ILE A 358 -4.31 -0.89 -20.47
N GLY A 359 -3.68 -2.00 -20.88
CA GLY A 359 -4.36 -3.27 -21.15
C GLY A 359 -4.43 -4.21 -19.95
N ASN A 360 -4.51 -5.52 -20.24
CA ASN A 360 -4.61 -6.60 -19.25
C ASN A 360 -3.22 -6.99 -18.69
N ARG A 361 -2.69 -6.15 -17.81
CA ARG A 361 -1.43 -6.39 -17.09
C ARG A 361 -1.45 -7.69 -16.28
N THR A 362 -2.58 -8.05 -15.68
CA THR A 362 -2.65 -9.28 -14.87
C THR A 362 -2.52 -10.50 -15.75
N GLY A 363 -3.30 -10.56 -16.83
CA GLY A 363 -3.23 -11.64 -17.81
C GLY A 363 -1.83 -11.82 -18.37
N ILE A 364 -1.14 -10.73 -18.74
CA ILE A 364 0.23 -10.81 -19.27
C ILE A 364 1.22 -11.35 -18.24
N LYS A 365 1.16 -10.87 -16.99
CA LYS A 365 2.03 -11.41 -15.93
C LYS A 365 1.78 -12.89 -15.70
N LEU A 366 0.52 -13.33 -15.77
CA LEU A 366 0.16 -14.73 -15.60
C LEU A 366 0.56 -15.59 -16.78
N ARG A 367 0.44 -15.13 -18.03
CA ARG A 367 0.97 -15.84 -19.21
C ARG A 367 2.49 -16.02 -19.13
N ASN A 368 3.20 -14.99 -18.70
CA ASN A 368 4.65 -15.06 -18.55
C ASN A 368 5.08 -15.98 -17.39
N ALA A 369 4.33 -15.98 -16.28
CA ALA A 369 4.61 -16.83 -15.13
C ALA A 369 4.16 -18.29 -15.34
N LEU A 370 3.09 -18.50 -16.11
CA LEU A 370 2.45 -19.78 -16.37
C LEU A 370 2.12 -19.94 -17.86
N PRO A 371 3.13 -20.17 -18.72
CA PRO A 371 2.91 -20.36 -20.15
C PRO A 371 1.95 -21.52 -20.43
N GLY A 372 0.98 -21.31 -21.33
CA GLY A 372 -0.04 -22.30 -21.72
C GLY A 372 -1.16 -22.53 -20.70
N PHE A 373 -0.86 -22.49 -19.39
CA PHE A 373 -1.87 -22.70 -18.34
C PHE A 373 -2.89 -21.57 -18.31
N TRP A 374 -2.46 -20.31 -18.35
CA TRP A 374 -3.40 -19.18 -18.22
C TRP A 374 -4.41 -19.12 -19.38
N ASP A 375 -3.94 -19.30 -20.61
CA ASP A 375 -4.79 -19.24 -21.81
C ASP A 375 -5.65 -20.51 -21.98
N GLY A 376 -5.25 -21.63 -21.35
CA GLY A 376 -6.05 -22.86 -21.30
C GLY A 376 -7.22 -22.83 -20.30
N LEU A 377 -7.26 -21.83 -19.41
CA LEU A 377 -8.37 -21.68 -18.45
C LEU A 377 -9.56 -20.94 -19.08
N PRO A 378 -10.81 -21.41 -18.88
CA PRO A 378 -11.99 -20.63 -19.25
C PRO A 378 -12.09 -19.34 -18.42
N PRO A 379 -12.80 -18.30 -18.89
CA PRO A 379 -12.85 -16.99 -18.24
C PRO A 379 -13.23 -17.05 -16.76
N GLU A 380 -14.22 -17.87 -16.38
CA GLU A 380 -14.67 -18.01 -14.99
C GLU A 380 -13.57 -18.60 -14.10
N LYS A 381 -12.76 -19.51 -14.65
CA LYS A 381 -11.61 -20.09 -13.94
C LYS A 381 -10.45 -19.12 -13.85
N GLN A 382 -10.22 -18.30 -14.88
CA GLN A 382 -9.25 -17.20 -14.81
C GLN A 382 -9.61 -16.21 -13.69
N GLU A 383 -10.89 -15.84 -13.59
CA GLU A 383 -11.41 -14.98 -12.52
C GLU A 383 -11.27 -15.61 -11.12
N ALA A 384 -11.59 -16.90 -10.99
CA ALA A 384 -11.43 -17.64 -9.74
C ALA A 384 -9.96 -17.77 -9.33
N PHE A 385 -9.06 -18.04 -10.29
CA PHE A 385 -7.62 -18.12 -10.06
C PHE A 385 -7.09 -16.81 -9.48
N VAL A 386 -7.43 -15.67 -10.10
CA VAL A 386 -7.01 -14.37 -9.59
C VAL A 386 -7.67 -14.05 -8.23
N GLU A 387 -8.87 -14.57 -7.93
CA GLU A 387 -9.47 -14.39 -6.59
C GLU A 387 -8.63 -15.09 -5.52
N ASP A 388 -8.20 -16.33 -5.77
CA ASP A 388 -7.36 -17.08 -4.85
C ASP A 388 -6.04 -16.33 -4.60
N LEU A 389 -5.41 -15.81 -5.67
CA LEU A 389 -4.17 -15.03 -5.56
C LEU A 389 -4.31 -13.76 -4.71
N LEU A 390 -5.45 -13.07 -4.82
CA LEU A 390 -5.67 -11.79 -4.12
C LEU A 390 -6.25 -11.96 -2.71
N SER A 391 -7.08 -12.98 -2.50
CA SER A 391 -7.82 -13.19 -1.26
C SER A 391 -7.01 -13.96 -0.22
N ILE A 392 -6.19 -14.93 -0.64
CA ILE A 392 -5.39 -15.79 0.24
C ILE A 392 -4.10 -15.06 0.62
N ARG A 393 -4.05 -14.55 1.85
CA ARG A 393 -2.95 -13.67 2.29
C ARG A 393 -1.70 -14.40 2.74
N LYS A 394 -1.85 -15.60 3.30
CA LYS A 394 -0.74 -16.43 3.78
C LYS A 394 -0.19 -17.20 2.60
N LYS A 395 1.09 -17.00 2.26
CA LYS A 395 1.68 -17.65 1.07
C LYS A 395 1.76 -19.16 1.20
N GLU A 396 1.96 -19.72 2.40
CA GLU A 396 1.89 -21.17 2.63
C GLU A 396 0.52 -21.76 2.27
N VAL A 397 -0.56 -21.10 2.69
CA VAL A 397 -1.93 -21.52 2.35
C VAL A 397 -2.18 -21.36 0.85
N LEU A 398 -1.67 -20.28 0.25
CA LEU A 398 -1.77 -20.08 -1.19
C LEU A 398 -0.97 -21.12 -1.96
N LEU A 399 0.24 -21.48 -1.52
CA LEU A 399 1.06 -22.53 -2.13
C LEU A 399 0.33 -23.87 -2.11
N LYS A 400 -0.26 -24.25 -0.97
CA LYS A 400 -1.10 -25.46 -0.87
C LYS A 400 -2.31 -25.40 -1.82
N ARG A 401 -2.96 -24.23 -1.93
CA ARG A 401 -4.07 -24.01 -2.85
C ARG A 401 -3.65 -24.13 -4.32
N LEU A 402 -2.51 -23.55 -4.70
CA LEU A 402 -1.96 -23.60 -6.06
C LEU A 402 -1.56 -25.03 -6.47
N ARG A 403 -0.89 -25.77 -5.58
CA ARG A 403 -0.50 -27.16 -5.86
C ARG A 403 -1.69 -28.12 -5.85
N GLY A 404 -2.57 -27.99 -4.84
CA GLY A 404 -3.67 -28.93 -4.64
C GLY A 404 -4.88 -28.69 -5.54
N HIS A 405 -5.41 -27.47 -5.59
CA HIS A 405 -6.61 -27.17 -6.38
C HIS A 405 -6.30 -26.86 -7.84
N TRP A 406 -5.22 -26.12 -8.08
CA TRP A 406 -4.85 -25.67 -9.44
C TRP A 406 -3.82 -26.58 -10.12
N GLY A 407 -3.32 -27.62 -9.43
CA GLY A 407 -2.43 -28.62 -10.00
C GLY A 407 -1.06 -28.10 -10.44
N LEU A 408 -0.63 -26.94 -9.95
CA LEU A 408 0.62 -26.32 -10.39
C LEU A 408 1.85 -27.05 -9.82
N SER A 409 2.89 -27.17 -10.64
CA SER A 409 4.20 -27.65 -10.19
C SER A 409 4.83 -26.70 -9.17
N ALA A 410 5.86 -27.15 -8.46
CA ALA A 410 6.59 -26.31 -7.50
C ALA A 410 7.17 -25.05 -8.18
N GLU A 411 7.75 -25.21 -9.37
CA GLU A 411 8.32 -24.11 -10.16
C GLU A 411 7.25 -23.11 -10.61
N GLN A 412 6.12 -23.62 -11.10
CA GLN A 412 4.98 -22.79 -11.52
C GLN A 412 4.38 -22.02 -10.35
N ALA A 413 4.17 -22.68 -9.20
CA ALA A 413 3.67 -22.03 -8.01
C ALA A 413 4.65 -20.96 -7.50
N TYR A 414 5.95 -21.24 -7.54
CA TYR A 414 6.99 -20.26 -7.22
C TYR A 414 6.91 -19.04 -8.16
N ALA A 415 6.84 -19.25 -9.48
CA ALA A 415 6.77 -18.21 -10.49
C ALA A 415 5.56 -17.29 -10.34
N VAL A 416 4.42 -17.80 -9.84
CA VAL A 416 3.22 -16.99 -9.56
C VAL A 416 3.33 -16.26 -8.23
N LEU A 417 3.85 -16.91 -7.19
CA LEU A 417 4.01 -16.33 -5.85
C LEU A 417 5.00 -15.16 -5.80
N THR A 418 5.87 -15.06 -6.80
CA THR A 418 6.82 -13.96 -7.04
C THR A 418 6.21 -12.77 -7.79
N GLN A 419 5.02 -12.93 -8.39
CA GLN A 419 4.39 -11.85 -9.13
C GLN A 419 3.80 -10.79 -8.21
N GLU A 420 3.99 -9.53 -8.60
CA GLU A 420 3.31 -8.38 -8.00
C GLU A 420 2.25 -7.84 -8.95
N PHE A 421 0.97 -7.95 -8.57
CA PHE A 421 -0.14 -7.47 -9.38
C PHE A 421 -0.42 -5.99 -9.16
N GLN A 422 -1.15 -5.37 -10.10
CA GLN A 422 -1.47 -3.95 -10.05
C GLN A 422 -2.17 -3.57 -8.73
N PRO A 423 -1.62 -2.62 -7.94
CA PRO A 423 -2.21 -2.21 -6.69
C PRO A 423 -3.44 -1.31 -6.91
N GLY A 424 -4.22 -1.13 -5.84
CA GLY A 424 -5.37 -0.24 -5.83
C GLY A 424 -6.68 -0.91 -6.24
N TYR A 425 -7.71 -0.09 -6.38
CA TYR A 425 -9.09 -0.53 -6.58
C TYR A 425 -9.78 0.34 -7.63
N ALA A 426 -10.66 -0.26 -8.42
CA ALA A 426 -11.58 0.41 -9.33
C ALA A 426 -12.58 1.29 -8.57
N SER A 427 -13.33 2.13 -9.30
CA SER A 427 -14.42 2.94 -8.74
C SER A 427 -15.63 2.10 -8.29
N LEU A 428 -15.84 0.93 -8.91
CA LEU A 428 -17.00 0.06 -8.73
C LEU A 428 -16.63 -1.30 -8.12
N SER A 429 -17.64 -2.01 -7.60
CA SER A 429 -17.48 -3.41 -7.14
C SER A 429 -17.53 -4.39 -8.29
N LEU A 430 -17.01 -5.61 -8.11
CA LEU A 430 -17.08 -6.68 -9.12
C LEU A 430 -18.50 -6.95 -9.60
N LYS A 431 -19.49 -7.04 -8.70
CA LYS A 431 -20.90 -7.20 -9.06
C LYS A 431 -21.41 -6.12 -10.02
N ALA A 432 -20.99 -4.87 -9.80
CA ALA A 432 -21.39 -3.77 -10.67
C ALA A 432 -20.64 -3.82 -12.01
N ILE A 433 -19.36 -4.15 -11.99
CA ILE A 433 -18.54 -4.33 -13.19
C ILE A 433 -19.11 -5.44 -14.07
N HIS A 434 -19.43 -6.60 -13.52
CA HIS A 434 -20.03 -7.72 -14.27
C HIS A 434 -21.34 -7.35 -14.96
N LYS A 435 -22.19 -6.51 -14.35
CA LYS A 435 -23.40 -6.01 -15.02
C LYS A 435 -23.09 -5.03 -16.16
N LEU A 436 -22.00 -4.26 -16.05
CA LEU A 436 -21.65 -3.24 -17.04
C LEU A 436 -20.85 -3.79 -18.22
N LEU A 437 -20.06 -4.85 -18.01
CA LEU A 437 -19.16 -5.39 -19.03
C LEU A 437 -19.87 -5.76 -20.33
N PRO A 438 -21.00 -6.50 -20.34
CA PRO A 438 -21.69 -6.85 -21.59
C PRO A 438 -22.11 -5.62 -22.41
N HIS A 439 -22.55 -4.56 -21.72
CA HIS A 439 -22.96 -3.31 -22.37
C HIS A 439 -21.76 -2.55 -22.95
N LEU A 440 -20.64 -2.53 -22.23
CA LEU A 440 -19.40 -1.93 -22.70
C LEU A 440 -18.79 -2.71 -23.87
N GLU A 441 -18.87 -4.04 -23.86
CA GLU A 441 -18.43 -4.90 -24.95
C GLU A 441 -19.24 -4.66 -26.23
N ASN A 442 -20.54 -4.35 -26.08
CA ASN A 442 -21.41 -3.91 -27.18
C ASN A 442 -21.15 -2.46 -27.64
N GLY A 443 -20.12 -1.80 -27.11
CA GLY A 443 -19.68 -0.47 -27.55
C GLY A 443 -20.37 0.71 -26.88
N LEU A 444 -21.27 0.49 -25.91
CA LEU A 444 -21.87 1.58 -25.15
C LEU A 444 -20.79 2.31 -24.34
N ASN A 445 -20.92 3.63 -24.22
CA ASN A 445 -20.07 4.39 -23.31
C ASN A 445 -20.46 4.07 -21.85
N TYR A 446 -19.65 4.51 -20.88
CA TYR A 446 -19.89 4.24 -19.47
C TYR A 446 -21.26 4.70 -18.98
N HIS A 447 -21.73 5.87 -19.46
CA HIS A 447 -22.99 6.45 -19.03
C HIS A 447 -24.17 5.59 -19.50
N ASP A 448 -24.21 5.26 -20.78
CA ASP A 448 -25.30 4.50 -21.38
C ASP A 448 -25.28 3.04 -20.88
N ALA A 449 -24.09 2.48 -20.64
CA ALA A 449 -23.94 1.18 -19.98
C ALA A 449 -24.50 1.19 -18.55
N CYS A 450 -24.35 2.28 -17.79
CA CYS A 450 -24.95 2.39 -16.46
C CYS A 450 -26.47 2.40 -16.53
N GLN A 451 -27.06 3.15 -17.46
CA GLN A 451 -28.51 3.19 -17.65
C GLN A 451 -29.05 1.83 -18.09
N ALA A 452 -28.42 1.20 -19.08
CA ALA A 452 -28.79 -0.14 -19.56
C ALA A 452 -28.71 -1.21 -18.46
N ALA A 453 -27.76 -1.08 -17.52
CA ALA A 453 -27.62 -1.97 -16.37
C ALA A 453 -28.59 -1.65 -15.21
N GLY A 454 -29.48 -0.66 -15.37
CA GLY A 454 -30.45 -0.23 -14.35
C GLY A 454 -29.81 0.53 -13.19
N TYR A 455 -28.68 1.19 -13.41
CA TYR A 455 -28.02 2.02 -12.39
C TYR A 455 -28.32 3.50 -12.58
N GLU A 456 -28.99 4.07 -11.57
CA GLU A 456 -29.22 5.50 -11.46
C GLU A 456 -27.96 6.23 -10.97
N ARG A 457 -27.70 7.38 -11.57
CA ARG A 457 -26.63 8.29 -11.15
C ARG A 457 -26.98 8.96 -9.82
N ASP A 458 -25.97 9.46 -9.11
CA ASP A 458 -26.19 10.14 -7.82
C ASP A 458 -27.00 11.45 -7.96
N ASP A 459 -26.97 12.12 -9.10
CA ASP A 459 -27.77 13.30 -9.43
C ASP A 459 -29.21 12.99 -9.83
N GLN A 460 -29.51 11.73 -10.18
CA GLN A 460 -30.87 11.25 -10.39
C GLN A 460 -31.54 10.84 -9.07
N LYS A 461 -30.77 10.71 -7.98
CA LYS A 461 -31.32 10.35 -6.67
C LYS A 461 -32.01 11.54 -6.06
N GLU A 462 -33.25 11.33 -5.63
CA GLU A 462 -34.02 12.32 -4.90
C GLU A 462 -33.28 12.71 -3.61
N ILE A 463 -32.82 13.96 -3.55
CA ILE A 463 -32.19 14.52 -2.35
C ILE A 463 -33.29 15.15 -1.52
N LYS A 464 -33.65 14.53 -0.40
CA LYS A 464 -34.58 15.14 0.57
C LYS A 464 -34.01 16.48 1.04
N ALA A 465 -34.73 17.56 0.72
CA ALA A 465 -34.40 18.89 1.21
C ALA A 465 -34.43 18.89 2.75
N VAL A 466 -33.43 19.52 3.36
CA VAL A 466 -33.33 19.67 4.81
C VAL A 466 -33.29 21.15 5.16
N ASP A 467 -33.84 21.53 6.30
CA ASP A 467 -33.89 22.93 6.73
C ASP A 467 -32.55 23.45 7.24
N ARG A 468 -31.66 22.54 7.67
CA ARG A 468 -30.33 22.87 8.16
C ARG A 468 -29.32 21.86 7.65
N LEU A 469 -28.08 22.31 7.44
CA LEU A 469 -27.00 21.43 7.04
C LEU A 469 -26.72 20.37 8.13
N PRO A 470 -26.78 19.07 7.79
CA PRO A 470 -26.49 17.99 8.72
C PRO A 470 -25.00 17.94 9.04
N LEU A 471 -24.61 17.04 9.95
CA LEU A 471 -23.20 16.78 10.19
C LEU A 471 -22.53 16.30 8.90
N PRO A 472 -21.35 16.84 8.54
CA PRO A 472 -20.66 16.43 7.33
C PRO A 472 -20.22 14.96 7.45
N PRO A 473 -20.15 14.22 6.33
CA PRO A 473 -19.67 12.85 6.34
C PRO A 473 -18.24 12.79 6.89
N ARG A 474 -17.86 11.62 7.43
CA ARG A 474 -16.52 11.44 8.00
C ARG A 474 -15.49 11.24 6.89
N LEU A 475 -14.75 12.29 6.57
CA LEU A 475 -13.64 12.28 5.61
C LEU A 475 -12.31 11.97 6.29
N ARG A 476 -11.34 11.48 5.49
CA ARG A 476 -9.99 11.15 5.96
C ARG A 476 -9.07 12.37 6.04
N ASN A 477 -9.29 13.36 5.16
CA ASN A 477 -8.51 14.58 5.17
C ASN A 477 -9.02 15.49 6.31
N PRO A 478 -8.22 15.72 7.37
CA PRO A 478 -8.66 16.51 8.50
C PRO A 478 -8.87 17.99 8.16
N VAL A 479 -8.18 18.53 7.15
CA VAL A 479 -8.34 19.92 6.70
C VAL A 479 -9.73 20.10 6.09
N VAL A 480 -10.07 19.24 5.12
CA VAL A 480 -11.40 19.24 4.49
C VAL A 480 -12.50 18.95 5.53
N GLN A 481 -12.28 17.99 6.44
CA GLN A 481 -13.23 17.69 7.50
C GLN A 481 -13.51 18.93 8.37
N LYS A 482 -12.46 19.67 8.74
CA LYS A 482 -12.59 20.87 9.58
C LYS A 482 -13.32 21.98 8.83
N CYS A 483 -12.95 22.25 7.57
CA CYS A 483 -13.62 23.24 6.73
C CYS A 483 -15.13 22.95 6.59
N LEU A 484 -15.52 21.71 6.25
CA LEU A 484 -16.95 21.34 6.15
C LEU A 484 -17.74 21.52 7.44
N HIS A 485 -17.12 21.30 8.62
CA HIS A 485 -17.78 21.57 9.89
C HIS A 485 -17.96 23.07 10.14
N GLU A 486 -17.01 23.91 9.73
CA GLU A 486 -17.15 25.35 9.88
C GLU A 486 -18.14 25.91 8.85
N VAL A 487 -18.18 25.41 7.60
CA VAL A 487 -19.23 25.72 6.61
C VAL A 487 -20.61 25.43 7.18
N ARG A 488 -20.80 24.23 7.75
CA ARG A 488 -22.04 23.87 8.43
C ARG A 488 -22.43 24.89 9.51
N LYS A 489 -21.48 25.35 10.32
CA LYS A 489 -21.76 26.32 11.40
C LYS A 489 -22.16 27.68 10.83
N VAL A 490 -21.46 28.17 9.81
CA VAL A 490 -21.73 29.46 9.16
C VAL A 490 -23.11 29.42 8.51
N VAL A 491 -23.37 28.46 7.64
CA VAL A 491 -24.66 28.33 6.94
C VAL A 491 -25.81 28.19 7.94
N ASN A 492 -25.68 27.34 8.96
CA ASN A 492 -26.74 27.18 9.97
C ASN A 492 -26.90 28.41 10.88
N ALA A 493 -25.87 29.25 11.04
CA ALA A 493 -25.98 30.52 11.75
C ALA A 493 -26.69 31.57 10.90
N VAL A 494 -26.37 31.63 9.61
CA VAL A 494 -27.07 32.49 8.63
C VAL A 494 -28.56 32.12 8.61
N ILE A 495 -28.88 30.82 8.49
CA ILE A 495 -30.27 30.34 8.52
C ILE A 495 -30.99 30.72 9.80
N ARG A 496 -30.32 30.67 10.97
CA ARG A 496 -30.93 31.05 12.25
C ARG A 496 -31.27 32.53 12.34
N LYS A 497 -30.48 33.41 11.73
CA LYS A 497 -30.62 34.86 11.89
C LYS A 497 -31.44 35.51 10.77
N TRP A 498 -31.31 35.06 9.52
CA TRP A 498 -31.97 35.66 8.36
C TRP A 498 -32.97 34.71 7.65
N GLY A 499 -33.12 33.48 8.14
CA GLY A 499 -33.95 32.48 7.47
C GLY A 499 -33.20 31.74 6.34
N LYS A 500 -33.90 30.82 5.67
CA LYS A 500 -33.32 29.94 4.66
C LYS A 500 -32.99 30.74 3.37
N PRO A 501 -31.73 30.75 2.90
CA PRO A 501 -31.39 31.36 1.61
C PRO A 501 -32.08 30.61 0.46
N ASP A 502 -32.41 31.34 -0.58
CA ASP A 502 -33.07 30.83 -1.78
C ASP A 502 -32.04 30.25 -2.76
N LEU A 503 -30.81 30.77 -2.74
CA LEU A 503 -29.67 30.23 -3.49
C LEU A 503 -28.39 30.28 -2.65
N ILE A 504 -27.53 29.27 -2.81
CA ILE A 504 -26.17 29.27 -2.26
C ILE A 504 -25.17 29.17 -3.40
N ARG A 505 -24.29 30.17 -3.53
CA ARG A 505 -23.17 30.17 -4.47
C ARG A 505 -21.89 29.85 -3.72
N VAL A 506 -21.17 28.83 -4.16
CA VAL A 506 -19.94 28.36 -3.51
C VAL A 506 -18.76 28.52 -4.45
N GLU A 507 -17.79 29.32 -4.05
CA GLU A 507 -16.48 29.34 -4.67
C GLU A 507 -15.62 28.23 -4.07
N LEU A 508 -15.12 27.33 -4.92
CA LEU A 508 -14.23 26.26 -4.52
C LEU A 508 -12.78 26.70 -4.73
N ALA A 509 -12.05 26.94 -3.65
CA ALA A 509 -10.60 27.10 -3.75
C ALA A 509 -9.99 25.83 -4.35
N ARG A 510 -9.32 25.97 -5.50
CA ARG A 510 -8.62 24.89 -6.22
C ARG A 510 -7.60 24.18 -5.32
N ASP A 511 -7.08 24.90 -4.32
CA ASP A 511 -6.06 24.44 -3.38
C ASP A 511 -6.56 23.54 -2.25
N MET A 512 -7.88 23.48 -1.97
CA MET A 512 -8.40 22.67 -0.87
C MET A 512 -8.21 21.16 -1.09
N LYS A 513 -8.14 20.72 -2.35
CA LYS A 513 -7.91 19.32 -2.72
C LYS A 513 -6.43 18.95 -2.81
N LEU A 514 -5.54 19.94 -2.94
CA LEU A 514 -4.12 19.72 -3.20
C LEU A 514 -3.38 19.33 -1.92
N THR A 515 -2.53 18.31 -2.03
CA THR A 515 -1.55 17.98 -1.00
C THR A 515 -0.46 19.06 -0.95
N LYS A 516 0.31 19.12 0.15
CA LYS A 516 1.42 20.09 0.30
C LYS A 516 2.39 20.07 -0.91
N LYS A 517 2.82 18.88 -1.33
CA LYS A 517 3.68 18.69 -2.52
C LYS A 517 3.03 19.23 -3.81
N GLN A 518 1.72 19.06 -3.97
CA GLN A 518 1.01 19.57 -5.15
C GLN A 518 0.85 21.09 -5.13
N LYS A 519 0.66 21.70 -3.95
CA LYS A 519 0.67 23.16 -3.80
C LYS A 519 2.04 23.75 -4.13
N GLU A 520 3.10 23.20 -3.53
CA GLU A 520 4.48 23.62 -3.79
C GLU A 520 4.87 23.48 -5.28
N SER A 521 4.36 22.44 -5.97
CA SER A 521 4.56 22.25 -7.41
C SER A 521 3.79 23.26 -8.26
N LEU A 522 2.56 23.60 -7.86
CA LEU A 522 1.72 24.58 -8.55
C LEU A 522 2.30 25.99 -8.39
N ASP A 523 2.74 26.34 -7.18
CA ASP A 523 3.38 27.63 -6.87
C ASP A 523 4.70 27.81 -7.63
N ARG A 524 5.43 26.70 -7.88
CA ARG A 524 6.66 26.71 -8.69
C ARG A 524 6.39 26.79 -10.19
N GLN A 525 5.21 26.36 -10.66
CA GLN A 525 4.80 26.51 -12.06
C GLN A 525 4.21 27.90 -12.36
N ASN A 526 3.66 28.56 -11.35
CA ASN A 526 3.10 29.91 -11.45
C ASN A 526 4.13 31.03 -11.20
N ARG A 527 5.38 30.67 -10.83
CA ARG A 527 6.55 31.57 -10.77
C ARG A 527 7.45 31.28 -11.96
#